data_AF-A0A1E7FY28-F1
#
_entry.id   AF-A0A1E7FY28-F1
#
_cell.length_a   1.000
_cell.length_b   1.000
_cell.length_c   1.000
_cell.angle_alpha   90.00
_cell.angle_beta   90.00
_cell.angle_gamma   90.00
#
_symmetry.space_group_name_H-M   'P 1'
#
loop_
_entity.id
_entity.type
_entity.pdbx_description
1 polymer ?
#
loop_
_entity_poly.entity_id
_entity_poly.type
_entity_poly.pdbx_seq_one_letter_code
_entity_poly.pdbx_strand_id
1 'polypeptide(L)'
;MIASILKPHIPAAKILFDEGVALFQPGLILSVAAGCVEHRKYWSAYVREFIGTILMVGFTFSAGKWIGQDDVMVAWSVHSVGVILADYFGGGQHVNPAVTVSMWALGKCTYTEAFVRIAGQMGGGLVAFPLFQYASEQFNLTPFGGPEFSQENDVDAFLSEFFASFLLMWVIYILNWEFNFGSYHYIIKQFLTAVAIRALIEAFPTAGPAMNPMLATAWYVFGVGNKYEYPNDAVHYFVYWFGPFLAGILAAITYIIFDGSDKLFGIIKLPITIRSKKETKAKKD
;
A
#
# COMPACT_ATOMS: atom_id res chain seq x y z
N MET A 1 47.35 -17.01 -13.28
CA MET A 1 47.52 -17.29 -11.83
C MET A 1 46.29 -16.87 -11.03
N ILE A 2 45.81 -15.62 -11.12
CA ILE A 2 44.57 -15.20 -10.43
C ILE A 2 43.33 -15.98 -10.92
N ALA A 3 43.17 -16.14 -12.23
CA ALA A 3 42.03 -16.87 -12.82
C ALA A 3 41.96 -18.35 -12.41
N SER A 4 43.10 -19.02 -12.19
CA SER A 4 43.13 -20.42 -11.75
C SER A 4 42.80 -20.58 -10.26
N ILE A 5 43.04 -19.54 -9.46
CA ILE A 5 42.68 -19.49 -8.03
C ILE A 5 41.18 -19.20 -7.88
N LEU A 6 40.62 -18.31 -8.70
CA LEU A 6 39.21 -17.90 -8.58
C LEU A 6 38.22 -18.87 -9.21
N LYS A 7 38.57 -19.53 -10.33
CA LYS A 7 37.66 -20.40 -11.10
C LYS A 7 36.89 -21.43 -10.26
N PRO A 8 37.51 -22.13 -9.29
CA PRO A 8 36.80 -23.10 -8.45
C PRO A 8 35.77 -22.46 -7.51
N HIS A 9 35.93 -21.19 -7.15
CA HIS A 9 35.05 -20.46 -6.23
C HIS A 9 33.91 -19.73 -6.95
N ILE A 10 34.02 -19.51 -8.27
CA ILE A 10 32.98 -18.84 -9.06
C ILE A 10 31.61 -19.52 -8.96
N PRO A 11 31.47 -20.86 -9.03
CA PRO A 11 30.17 -21.51 -8.87
C PRO A 11 29.53 -21.28 -7.50
N ALA A 12 30.31 -21.36 -6.42
CA ALA A 12 29.83 -21.11 -5.06
C ALA A 12 29.44 -19.63 -4.87
N ALA A 13 30.26 -18.71 -5.38
CA ALA A 13 29.93 -17.28 -5.39
C ALA A 13 28.67 -16.99 -6.23
N LYS A 14 28.47 -17.70 -7.35
CA LYS A 14 27.26 -17.59 -8.16
C LYS A 14 26.04 -18.10 -7.40
N ILE A 15 26.12 -19.24 -6.71
CA ILE A 15 25.01 -19.76 -5.90
C ILE A 15 24.67 -18.78 -4.77
N LEU A 16 25.67 -18.30 -4.02
CA LEU A 16 25.48 -17.27 -2.99
C LEU A 16 24.88 -15.98 -3.55
N PHE A 17 25.29 -15.59 -4.77
CA PHE A 17 24.74 -14.43 -5.45
C PHE A 17 23.30 -14.67 -5.91
N ASP A 18 22.99 -15.84 -6.48
CA ASP A 18 21.65 -16.20 -6.94
C ASP A 18 20.68 -16.30 -5.73
N GLU A 19 21.11 -16.93 -4.63
CA GLU A 19 20.36 -16.99 -3.36
C GLU A 19 20.21 -15.59 -2.73
N GLY A 20 21.26 -14.78 -2.77
CA GLY A 20 21.26 -13.41 -2.26
C GLY A 20 20.36 -12.47 -3.09
N VAL A 21 20.36 -12.58 -4.41
CA VAL A 21 19.50 -11.80 -5.32
C VAL A 21 18.04 -12.25 -5.23
N ALA A 22 17.79 -13.55 -5.01
CA ALA A 22 16.46 -14.04 -4.70
C ALA A 22 15.88 -13.40 -3.44
N LEU A 23 16.73 -13.11 -2.44
CA LEU A 23 16.36 -12.42 -1.20
C LEU A 23 16.34 -10.88 -1.33
N PHE A 24 17.22 -10.30 -2.15
CA PHE A 24 17.38 -8.86 -2.34
C PHE A 24 17.26 -8.51 -3.82
N GLN A 25 16.05 -8.61 -4.36
CA GLN A 25 15.78 -8.29 -5.76
C GLN A 25 16.27 -6.87 -6.10
N PRO A 26 16.69 -6.61 -7.36
CA PRO A 26 17.13 -5.28 -7.79
C PRO A 26 16.16 -4.15 -7.44
N GLY A 27 14.85 -4.45 -7.38
CA GLY A 27 13.81 -3.51 -6.95
C GLY A 27 14.01 -2.97 -5.53
N LEU A 28 14.56 -3.75 -4.60
CA LEU A 28 14.84 -3.31 -3.24
C LEU A 28 16.03 -2.34 -3.18
N ILE A 29 17.08 -2.58 -3.99
CA ILE A 29 18.21 -1.65 -4.13
C ILE A 29 17.72 -0.31 -4.70
N LEU A 30 16.90 -0.36 -5.75
CA LEU A 30 16.31 0.83 -6.36
C LEU A 30 15.38 1.57 -5.39
N SER A 31 14.61 0.84 -4.58
CA SER A 31 13.77 1.40 -3.52
C SER A 31 14.60 2.19 -2.50
N VAL A 32 15.68 1.59 -1.97
CA VAL A 32 16.58 2.28 -1.02
C VAL A 32 17.26 3.49 -1.65
N ALA A 33 17.72 3.36 -2.90
CA ALA A 33 18.32 4.46 -3.65
C ALA A 33 17.33 5.63 -3.82
N ALA A 34 16.05 5.34 -4.09
CA ALA A 34 15.00 6.35 -4.14
C ALA A 34 14.84 7.08 -2.80
N GLY A 35 14.97 6.40 -1.66
CA GLY A 35 14.99 7.04 -0.33
C GLY A 35 16.12 8.07 -0.14
N CYS A 36 17.20 7.94 -0.91
CA CYS A 36 18.37 8.81 -0.84
C CYS A 36 18.32 10.04 -1.76
N VAL A 37 17.27 10.21 -2.57
CA VAL A 37 17.11 11.39 -3.43
C VAL A 37 17.10 12.69 -2.63
N GLU A 38 17.50 13.79 -3.28
CA GLU A 38 17.64 15.10 -2.65
C GLU A 38 18.43 15.05 -1.32
N HIS A 39 19.57 14.35 -1.32
CA HIS A 39 20.43 14.19 -0.13
C HIS A 39 19.66 13.67 1.11
N ARG A 40 18.81 12.65 0.91
CA ARG A 40 18.02 12.01 1.99
C ARG A 40 16.99 12.94 2.64
N LYS A 41 16.60 14.05 2.01
CA LYS A 41 15.57 14.97 2.51
C LYS A 41 14.27 14.26 2.92
N TYR A 42 13.88 13.22 2.18
CA TYR A 42 12.66 12.44 2.43
C TYR A 42 12.90 11.09 3.09
N TRP A 43 14.09 10.85 3.66
CA TRP A 43 14.47 9.56 4.24
C TRP A 43 13.54 9.10 5.37
N SER A 44 13.06 10.03 6.20
CA SER A 44 12.09 9.67 7.24
C SER A 44 10.76 9.19 6.66
N ALA A 45 10.31 9.74 5.52
CA ALA A 45 9.11 9.27 4.86
C ALA A 45 9.34 7.87 4.29
N TYR A 46 10.47 7.65 3.61
CA TYR A 46 10.88 6.33 3.14
C TYR A 46 10.85 5.27 4.25
N VAL A 47 11.50 5.52 5.39
CA VAL A 47 11.60 4.55 6.50
C VAL A 47 10.22 4.25 7.10
N ARG A 48 9.37 5.25 7.29
CA ARG A 48 8.01 5.05 7.84
C ARG A 48 7.15 4.20 6.92
N GLU A 49 7.22 4.47 5.62
CA GLU A 49 6.50 3.68 4.62
C GLU A 49 7.05 2.25 4.53
N PHE A 50 8.37 2.08 4.52
CA PHE A 50 9.04 0.79 4.46
C PHE A 50 8.69 -0.09 5.66
N ILE A 51 8.94 0.41 6.89
CA ILE A 51 8.64 -0.32 8.12
C ILE A 51 7.14 -0.49 8.30
N GLY A 52 6.37 0.56 8.03
CA GLY A 52 4.92 0.52 8.14
C GLY A 52 4.29 -0.49 7.20
N THR A 53 4.85 -0.71 5.99
CA THR A 53 4.36 -1.75 5.08
C THR A 53 4.66 -3.15 5.62
N ILE A 54 5.85 -3.38 6.19
CA ILE A 54 6.19 -4.66 6.83
C ILE A 54 5.23 -4.95 7.99
N LEU A 55 4.97 -3.96 8.85
CA LEU A 55 4.04 -4.07 9.96
C LEU A 55 2.61 -4.30 9.46
N MET A 56 2.16 -3.57 8.44
CA MET A 56 0.83 -3.73 7.86
C MET A 56 0.64 -5.16 7.34
N VAL A 57 1.54 -5.68 6.51
CA VAL A 57 1.44 -7.05 6.00
C VAL A 57 1.40 -8.05 7.15
N GLY A 58 2.34 -7.96 8.10
CA GLY A 58 2.42 -8.89 9.23
C GLY A 58 1.19 -8.90 10.14
N PHE A 59 0.63 -7.73 10.44
CA PHE A 59 -0.49 -7.62 11.36
C PHE A 59 -1.86 -7.84 10.70
N THR A 60 -2.01 -7.59 9.40
CA THR A 60 -3.35 -7.56 8.78
C THR A 60 -3.72 -8.79 7.98
N PHE A 61 -2.74 -9.57 7.50
CA PHE A 61 -2.96 -10.75 6.66
C PHE A 61 -3.17 -12.05 7.45
N SER A 62 -2.79 -12.09 8.74
CA SER A 62 -3.05 -13.22 9.62
C SER A 62 -4.55 -13.41 9.88
N ALA A 63 -5.34 -12.34 9.82
CA ALA A 63 -6.78 -12.34 10.04
C ALA A 63 -7.56 -13.06 8.92
N GLY A 64 -8.33 -14.08 9.29
CA GLY A 64 -9.09 -14.95 8.39
C GLY A 64 -8.25 -16.02 7.69
N LYS A 65 -6.93 -16.06 7.93
CA LYS A 65 -6.01 -17.05 7.36
C LYS A 65 -5.30 -17.87 8.43
N TRP A 66 -4.79 -17.23 9.48
CA TRP A 66 -4.13 -17.89 10.61
C TRP A 66 -4.96 -17.77 11.88
N ILE A 67 -5.74 -16.70 11.99
CA ILE A 67 -6.57 -16.40 13.17
C ILE A 67 -8.00 -16.12 12.69
N GLY A 68 -8.98 -16.84 13.26
CA GLY A 68 -10.40 -16.68 12.89
C GLY A 68 -10.77 -17.23 11.51
N GLN A 69 -10.15 -18.34 11.08
CA GLN A 69 -10.43 -18.95 9.77
C GLN A 69 -11.93 -19.27 9.57
N ASP A 70 -12.57 -19.79 10.61
CA ASP A 70 -13.98 -20.23 10.58
C ASP A 70 -14.94 -19.22 11.24
N ASP A 71 -14.44 -18.06 11.67
CA ASP A 71 -15.23 -17.06 12.37
C ASP A 71 -14.93 -15.66 11.82
N VAL A 72 -15.89 -15.14 11.04
CA VAL A 72 -15.81 -13.83 10.41
C VAL A 72 -15.68 -12.69 11.42
N MET A 73 -16.33 -12.79 12.59
CA MET A 73 -16.26 -11.75 13.61
C MET A 73 -14.86 -11.71 14.23
N VAL A 74 -14.27 -12.88 14.49
CA VAL A 74 -12.89 -12.98 14.98
C VAL A 74 -11.91 -12.46 13.93
N ALA A 75 -12.05 -12.87 12.67
CA ALA A 75 -11.19 -12.40 11.58
C ALA A 75 -11.24 -10.87 11.44
N TRP A 76 -12.44 -10.28 11.41
CA TRP A 76 -12.61 -8.83 11.28
C TRP A 76 -12.07 -8.07 12.50
N SER A 77 -12.25 -8.62 13.70
CA SER A 77 -11.73 -8.03 14.93
C SER A 77 -10.20 -8.03 14.96
N VAL A 78 -9.57 -9.15 14.62
CA VAL A 78 -8.10 -9.27 14.56
C VAL A 78 -7.53 -8.38 13.47
N HIS A 79 -8.20 -8.30 12.30
CA HIS A 79 -7.80 -7.37 11.25
C HIS A 79 -7.85 -5.91 11.74
N SER A 80 -8.91 -5.53 12.45
CA SER A 80 -9.06 -4.18 12.99
C SER A 80 -8.00 -3.81 14.01
N VAL A 81 -7.70 -4.74 14.94
CA VAL A 81 -6.58 -4.58 15.87
C VAL A 81 -5.26 -4.48 15.10
N GLY A 82 -5.06 -5.30 14.08
CA GLY A 82 -3.85 -5.30 13.26
C GLY A 82 -3.62 -3.98 12.52
N VAL A 83 -4.67 -3.39 11.93
CA VAL A 83 -4.61 -2.06 11.29
C VAL A 83 -4.23 -0.98 12.30
N ILE A 84 -4.84 -0.98 13.49
CA ILE A 84 -4.54 -0.02 14.55
C ILE A 84 -3.07 -0.14 14.98
N LEU A 85 -2.59 -1.35 15.24
CA LEU A 85 -1.21 -1.58 15.69
C LEU A 85 -0.19 -1.22 14.61
N ALA A 86 -0.45 -1.61 13.35
CA ALA A 86 0.42 -1.28 12.23
C ALA A 86 0.57 0.24 12.05
N ASP A 87 -0.53 0.98 12.08
CA ASP A 87 -0.51 2.44 11.98
C ASP A 87 0.17 3.10 13.19
N TYR A 88 -0.13 2.62 14.41
CA TYR A 88 0.40 3.17 15.65
C TYR A 88 1.92 3.05 15.73
N PHE A 89 2.46 1.88 15.39
CA PHE A 89 3.91 1.65 15.41
C PHE A 89 4.64 2.21 14.18
N GLY A 90 3.99 2.25 13.01
CA GLY A 90 4.60 2.80 11.80
C GLY A 90 4.67 4.34 11.78
N GLY A 91 3.81 5.02 12.54
CA GLY A 91 3.87 6.47 12.75
C GLY A 91 3.23 7.30 11.62
N GLY A 92 2.03 6.91 11.18
CA GLY A 92 1.19 7.68 10.24
C GLY A 92 1.62 7.59 8.79
N GLN A 93 2.08 6.42 8.38
CA GLN A 93 2.42 6.04 7.01
C GLN A 93 1.18 5.88 6.12
N HIS A 94 1.34 5.97 4.80
CA HIS A 94 0.26 5.70 3.86
C HIS A 94 0.12 4.21 3.51
N VAL A 95 1.24 3.47 3.49
CA VAL A 95 1.39 2.03 3.18
C VAL A 95 0.79 1.56 1.85
N ASN A 96 0.35 2.50 1.04
CA ASN A 96 -0.43 2.25 -0.15
C ASN A 96 -0.08 3.31 -1.21
N PRO A 97 0.42 2.90 -2.39
CA PRO A 97 0.73 3.83 -3.46
C PRO A 97 -0.48 4.64 -3.92
N ALA A 98 -1.69 4.06 -3.95
CA ALA A 98 -2.91 4.77 -4.34
C ALA A 98 -3.29 5.85 -3.32
N VAL A 99 -3.14 5.57 -2.02
CA VAL A 99 -3.33 6.59 -0.96
C VAL A 99 -2.31 7.71 -1.13
N THR A 100 -1.06 7.38 -1.46
CA THR A 100 0.00 8.37 -1.64
C THR A 100 -0.23 9.27 -2.85
N VAL A 101 -0.63 8.71 -3.99
CA VAL A 101 -1.03 9.47 -5.17
C VAL A 101 -2.21 10.38 -4.84
N SER A 102 -3.16 9.87 -4.06
CA SER A 102 -4.31 10.64 -3.61
C SER A 102 -3.94 11.82 -2.70
N MET A 103 -3.04 11.61 -1.74
CA MET A 103 -2.50 12.67 -0.88
C MET A 103 -1.70 13.70 -1.68
N TRP A 104 -0.95 13.28 -2.70
CA TRP A 104 -0.29 14.18 -3.63
C TRP A 104 -1.29 15.00 -4.45
N ALA A 105 -2.36 14.39 -4.96
CA ALA A 105 -3.44 15.06 -5.65
C ALA A 105 -4.15 16.11 -4.77
N LEU A 106 -4.25 15.87 -3.46
CA LEU A 106 -4.74 16.84 -2.48
C LEU A 106 -3.70 17.89 -2.05
N GLY A 107 -2.49 17.86 -2.61
CA GLY A 107 -1.40 18.77 -2.24
C GLY A 107 -0.86 18.56 -0.82
N LYS A 108 -1.09 17.39 -0.22
CA LYS A 108 -0.63 17.05 1.14
C LYS A 108 0.82 16.59 1.19
N CYS A 109 1.39 16.19 0.05
CA CYS A 109 2.81 15.92 -0.12
C CYS A 109 3.29 16.39 -1.49
N THR A 110 4.60 16.60 -1.61
CA THR A 110 5.22 16.95 -2.90
C THR A 110 5.33 15.72 -3.81
N TYR A 111 5.51 15.92 -5.11
CA TYR A 111 5.76 14.81 -6.04
C TYR A 111 6.96 13.96 -5.62
N THR A 112 8.10 14.58 -5.28
CA THR A 112 9.30 13.84 -4.84
C THR A 112 9.02 13.04 -3.56
N GLU A 113 8.30 13.62 -2.60
CA GLU A 113 7.93 12.88 -1.39
C GLU A 113 6.99 11.69 -1.71
N ALA A 114 6.01 11.89 -2.58
CA ALA A 114 5.10 10.83 -3.02
C ALA A 114 5.88 9.67 -3.68
N PHE A 115 6.80 10.00 -4.59
CA PHE A 115 7.70 9.02 -5.21
C PHE A 115 8.51 8.24 -4.17
N VAL A 116 9.13 8.93 -3.21
CA VAL A 116 9.93 8.30 -2.14
C VAL A 116 9.08 7.42 -1.25
N ARG A 117 7.85 7.84 -0.94
CA ARG A 117 6.90 7.05 -0.15
C ARG A 117 6.48 5.78 -0.87
N ILE A 118 6.14 5.87 -2.15
CA ILE A 118 5.82 4.71 -3.00
C ILE A 118 7.01 3.75 -3.06
N ALA A 119 8.23 4.27 -3.22
CA ALA A 119 9.43 3.43 -3.19
C ALA A 119 9.61 2.73 -1.84
N GLY A 120 9.37 3.42 -0.72
CA GLY A 120 9.37 2.82 0.62
C GLY A 120 8.35 1.71 0.76
N GLN A 121 7.11 1.94 0.31
CA GLN A 121 6.03 0.95 0.30
C GLN A 121 6.44 -0.30 -0.49
N MET A 122 6.91 -0.11 -1.73
CA MET A 122 7.36 -1.22 -2.56
C MET A 122 8.50 -1.99 -1.90
N GLY A 123 9.51 -1.29 -1.36
CA GLY A 123 10.61 -1.94 -0.63
C GLY A 123 10.13 -2.75 0.57
N GLY A 124 9.20 -2.20 1.36
CA GLY A 124 8.61 -2.91 2.50
C GLY A 124 7.83 -4.15 2.06
N GLY A 125 7.08 -4.07 0.96
CA GLY A 125 6.36 -5.22 0.38
C GLY A 125 7.30 -6.31 -0.11
N LEU A 126 8.38 -5.93 -0.81
CA LEU A 126 9.40 -6.86 -1.30
C LEU A 126 10.14 -7.59 -0.16
N VAL A 127 10.15 -7.04 1.05
CA VAL A 127 10.69 -7.71 2.24
C VAL A 127 9.62 -8.50 3.00
N ALA A 128 8.43 -7.94 3.17
CA ALA A 128 7.38 -8.52 3.99
C ALA A 128 6.88 -9.84 3.43
N PHE A 129 6.52 -9.89 2.15
CA PHE A 129 5.92 -11.09 1.55
C PHE A 129 6.83 -12.33 1.63
N PRO A 130 8.10 -12.29 1.20
CA PRO A 130 8.97 -13.47 1.33
C PRO A 130 9.25 -13.82 2.80
N LEU A 131 9.38 -12.82 3.68
CA LEU A 131 9.56 -13.06 5.12
C LEU A 131 8.40 -13.83 5.73
N PHE A 132 7.17 -13.40 5.45
CA PHE A 132 5.99 -14.01 6.03
C PHE A 132 5.60 -15.31 5.34
N GLN A 133 5.91 -15.47 4.05
CA GLN A 133 5.83 -16.76 3.38
C GLN A 133 6.76 -17.78 4.03
N TYR A 134 8.04 -17.41 4.24
CA TYR A 134 8.99 -18.26 4.95
C TYR A 134 8.49 -18.62 6.35
N ALA A 135 7.98 -17.65 7.11
CA ALA A 135 7.38 -17.93 8.42
C ALA A 135 6.20 -18.91 8.32
N SER A 136 5.32 -18.75 7.33
CA SER A 136 4.19 -19.66 7.11
C SER A 136 4.64 -21.11 6.88
N GLU A 137 5.70 -21.31 6.10
CA GLU A 137 6.29 -22.62 5.83
C GLU A 137 6.94 -23.22 7.07
N GLN A 138 7.76 -22.44 7.79
CA GLN A 138 8.45 -22.92 9.01
C GLN A 138 7.48 -23.31 10.12
N PHE A 139 6.35 -22.61 10.24
CA PHE A 139 5.33 -22.88 11.25
C PHE A 139 4.19 -23.77 10.75
N ASN A 140 4.29 -24.30 9.53
CA ASN A 140 3.28 -25.15 8.89
C ASN A 140 1.87 -24.52 8.92
N LEU A 141 1.82 -23.19 8.69
CA LEU A 141 0.60 -22.40 8.63
C LEU A 141 0.03 -22.42 7.21
N THR A 142 -1.25 -22.06 7.09
CA THR A 142 -1.87 -21.81 5.79
C THR A 142 -1.02 -20.79 5.01
N PRO A 143 -0.65 -21.08 3.75
CA PRO A 143 0.09 -20.12 2.94
C PRO A 143 -0.67 -18.79 2.83
N PHE A 144 0.08 -17.70 2.68
CA PHE A 144 -0.53 -16.41 2.37
C PHE A 144 -1.40 -16.53 1.12
N GLY A 145 -2.51 -15.82 1.09
CA GLY A 145 -3.28 -15.55 -0.13
C GLY A 145 -3.17 -14.07 -0.46
N GLY A 146 -3.57 -13.69 -1.67
CA GLY A 146 -3.57 -12.30 -2.09
C GLY A 146 -4.47 -12.03 -3.28
N PRO A 147 -4.42 -10.80 -3.80
CA PRO A 147 -5.24 -10.35 -4.93
C PRO A 147 -4.93 -11.14 -6.19
N GLU A 148 -5.95 -11.75 -6.77
CA GLU A 148 -5.87 -12.51 -8.02
C GLU A 148 -7.15 -12.31 -8.84
N PHE A 149 -7.03 -12.36 -10.16
CA PHE A 149 -8.15 -12.33 -11.09
C PHE A 149 -7.86 -13.20 -12.31
N SER A 150 -8.93 -13.68 -12.97
CA SER A 150 -8.81 -14.29 -14.29
C SER A 150 -8.62 -13.20 -15.33
N GLN A 151 -7.65 -13.36 -16.24
CA GLN A 151 -7.41 -12.39 -17.33
C GLN A 151 -8.64 -12.21 -18.25
N GLU A 152 -9.54 -13.19 -18.32
CA GLU A 152 -10.79 -13.08 -19.08
C GLU A 152 -11.78 -12.06 -18.46
N ASN A 153 -11.55 -11.66 -17.21
CA ASN A 153 -12.38 -10.73 -16.45
C ASN A 153 -11.64 -9.41 -16.15
N ASP A 154 -10.67 -9.01 -16.97
CA ASP A 154 -9.81 -7.85 -16.73
C ASP A 154 -10.60 -6.53 -16.56
N VAL A 155 -11.66 -6.31 -17.34
CA VAL A 155 -12.54 -5.14 -17.22
C VAL A 155 -13.27 -5.12 -15.88
N ASP A 156 -13.83 -6.26 -15.47
CA ASP A 156 -14.56 -6.35 -14.20
C ASP A 156 -13.61 -6.24 -13.00
N ALA A 157 -12.40 -6.80 -13.12
CA ALA A 157 -11.34 -6.66 -12.14
C ALA A 157 -10.90 -5.20 -11.99
N PHE A 158 -10.72 -4.49 -13.11
CA PHE A 158 -10.42 -3.06 -13.12
C PHE A 158 -11.53 -2.25 -12.43
N LEU A 159 -12.80 -2.50 -12.76
CA LEU A 159 -13.93 -1.77 -12.15
C LEU A 159 -14.02 -2.04 -10.65
N SER A 160 -13.83 -3.30 -10.24
CA SER A 160 -13.76 -3.72 -8.83
C SER A 160 -12.66 -2.95 -8.08
N GLU A 161 -11.42 -2.95 -8.57
CA GLU A 161 -10.30 -2.21 -7.97
C GLU A 161 -10.54 -0.71 -7.93
N PHE A 162 -11.07 -0.15 -9.02
CA PHE A 162 -11.35 1.27 -9.15
C PHE A 162 -12.38 1.74 -8.10
N PHE A 163 -13.54 1.09 -8.02
CA PHE A 163 -14.59 1.51 -7.10
C PHE A 163 -14.23 1.25 -5.64
N ALA A 164 -13.60 0.11 -5.35
CA ALA A 164 -13.12 -0.19 -4.00
C ALA A 164 -12.09 0.86 -3.54
N SER A 165 -11.11 1.19 -4.38
CA SER A 165 -10.10 2.22 -4.09
C SER A 165 -10.71 3.61 -3.95
N PHE A 166 -11.67 3.98 -4.80
CA PHE A 166 -12.34 5.28 -4.76
C PHE A 166 -13.09 5.48 -3.43
N LEU A 167 -13.84 4.45 -3.01
CA LEU A 167 -14.59 4.47 -1.75
C LEU A 167 -13.64 4.45 -0.55
N LEU A 168 -12.53 3.69 -0.62
CA LEU A 168 -11.51 3.69 0.42
C LEU A 168 -10.93 5.10 0.65
N MET A 169 -10.62 5.85 -0.41
CA MET A 169 -10.12 7.22 -0.27
C MET A 169 -11.15 8.13 0.41
N TRP A 170 -12.43 8.04 0.01
CA TRP A 170 -13.50 8.81 0.64
C TRP A 170 -13.66 8.48 2.12
N VAL A 171 -13.59 7.20 2.49
CA VAL A 171 -13.56 6.76 3.89
C VAL A 171 -12.39 7.42 4.63
N ILE A 172 -11.19 7.38 4.06
CA ILE A 172 -10.00 8.00 4.66
C ILE A 172 -10.22 9.50 4.88
N TYR A 173 -10.76 10.23 3.89
CA TYR A 173 -10.99 11.67 4.03
C TYR A 173 -12.04 11.99 5.08
N ILE A 174 -13.19 11.31 5.05
CA ILE A 174 -14.29 11.56 6.00
C ILE A 174 -13.81 11.30 7.42
N LEU A 175 -13.18 10.15 7.66
CA LEU A 175 -12.75 9.75 9.00
C LEU A 175 -11.61 10.61 9.55
N ASN A 176 -10.75 11.17 8.68
CA ASN A 176 -9.63 12.01 9.13
C ASN A 176 -9.96 13.50 9.19
N TRP A 177 -10.88 14.01 8.37
CA TRP A 177 -11.09 15.46 8.19
C TRP A 177 -12.51 15.95 8.44
N GLU A 178 -13.53 15.11 8.27
CA GLU A 178 -14.93 15.53 8.48
C GLU A 178 -15.45 15.09 9.85
N PHE A 179 -15.05 13.92 10.32
CA PHE A 179 -15.50 13.36 11.60
C PHE A 179 -14.51 13.64 12.73
N ASN A 180 -15.05 13.84 13.93
CA ASN A 180 -14.28 14.00 15.16
C ASN A 180 -14.94 13.15 16.26
N PHE A 181 -14.16 12.26 16.88
CA PHE A 181 -14.65 11.36 17.94
C PHE A 181 -14.02 11.66 19.30
N GLY A 182 -13.66 12.92 19.54
CA GLY A 182 -13.13 13.38 20.83
C GLY A 182 -11.81 12.70 21.21
N SER A 183 -11.67 12.35 22.50
CA SER A 183 -10.45 11.74 23.04
C SER A 183 -10.09 10.38 22.43
N TYR A 184 -11.07 9.65 21.90
CA TYR A 184 -10.88 8.34 21.27
C TYR A 184 -10.76 8.41 19.74
N HIS A 185 -10.61 9.62 19.18
CA HIS A 185 -10.61 9.84 17.74
C HIS A 185 -9.66 8.92 16.97
N TYR A 186 -8.43 8.73 17.45
CA TYR A 186 -7.46 7.87 16.78
C TYR A 186 -7.89 6.40 16.71
N ILE A 187 -8.34 5.81 17.83
CA ILE A 187 -8.73 4.40 17.87
C ILE A 187 -10.01 4.17 17.05
N ILE A 188 -11.00 5.05 17.21
CA ILE A 188 -12.28 4.92 16.49
C ILE A 188 -12.07 5.08 14.98
N LYS A 189 -11.30 6.09 14.53
CA LYS A 189 -11.10 6.28 13.09
C LYS A 189 -10.37 5.08 12.47
N GLN A 190 -9.34 4.54 13.13
CA GLN A 190 -8.59 3.40 12.58
C GLN A 190 -9.40 2.11 12.60
N PHE A 191 -10.21 1.88 13.64
CA PHE A 191 -11.17 0.78 13.66
C PHE A 191 -12.17 0.88 12.50
N LEU A 192 -12.78 2.04 12.28
CA LEU A 192 -13.73 2.26 11.19
C LEU A 192 -13.07 2.13 9.81
N THR A 193 -11.82 2.58 9.65
CA THR A 193 -11.02 2.35 8.43
C THR A 193 -10.83 0.86 8.18
N ALA A 194 -10.48 0.07 9.20
CA ALA A 194 -10.29 -1.37 9.06
C ALA A 194 -11.59 -2.12 8.71
N VAL A 195 -12.70 -1.75 9.34
CA VAL A 195 -14.03 -2.28 9.00
C VAL A 195 -14.40 -1.93 7.56
N ALA A 196 -14.14 -0.70 7.13
CA ALA A 196 -14.40 -0.28 5.75
C ALA A 196 -13.53 -1.05 4.74
N ILE A 197 -12.24 -1.26 5.01
CA ILE A 197 -11.36 -2.08 4.17
C ILE A 197 -11.96 -3.48 4.00
N ARG A 198 -12.36 -4.15 5.09
CA ARG A 198 -12.98 -5.48 5.01
C ARG A 198 -14.30 -5.47 4.25
N ALA A 199 -15.18 -4.50 4.51
CA ALA A 199 -16.44 -4.38 3.79
C ALA A 199 -16.25 -4.16 2.28
N LEU A 200 -15.25 -3.35 1.90
CA LEU A 200 -14.90 -3.13 0.49
C LEU A 200 -14.33 -4.40 -0.15
N ILE A 201 -13.55 -5.20 0.60
CA ILE A 201 -13.04 -6.47 0.11
C ILE A 201 -14.17 -7.44 -0.25
N GLU A 202 -15.17 -7.57 0.63
CA GLU A 202 -16.33 -8.43 0.39
C GLU A 202 -17.26 -7.87 -0.71
N ALA A 203 -17.41 -6.55 -0.80
CA ALA A 203 -18.32 -5.91 -1.75
C ALA A 203 -17.80 -5.91 -3.20
N PHE A 204 -16.48 -5.94 -3.40
CA PHE A 204 -15.85 -5.87 -4.71
C PHE A 204 -14.88 -7.04 -4.95
N PRO A 205 -15.31 -8.32 -4.89
CA PRO A 205 -14.40 -9.47 -4.76
C PRO A 205 -13.63 -9.84 -6.04
N THR A 206 -14.00 -9.31 -7.21
CA THR A 206 -13.57 -9.81 -8.53
C THR A 206 -12.05 -9.84 -8.74
N ALA A 207 -11.32 -8.86 -8.20
CA ALA A 207 -9.86 -8.80 -8.30
C ALA A 207 -9.13 -9.28 -7.03
N GLY A 208 -9.86 -9.83 -6.05
CA GLY A 208 -9.36 -10.00 -4.69
C GLY A 208 -8.89 -8.65 -4.11
N PRO A 209 -9.78 -7.64 -4.09
CA PRO A 209 -9.46 -6.22 -4.16
C PRO A 209 -8.29 -5.83 -3.24
N ALA A 210 -7.14 -5.60 -3.87
CA ALA A 210 -5.93 -5.12 -3.24
C ALA A 210 -6.14 -3.70 -2.71
N MET A 211 -6.81 -2.85 -3.51
CA MET A 211 -6.92 -1.40 -3.33
C MET A 211 -5.55 -0.71 -3.13
N ASN A 212 -4.47 -1.43 -3.42
CA ASN A 212 -3.11 -1.13 -3.02
C ASN A 212 -2.15 -1.75 -4.04
N PRO A 213 -1.59 -0.94 -4.95
CA PRO A 213 -0.69 -1.43 -6.00
C PRO A 213 0.52 -2.20 -5.46
N MET A 214 1.03 -1.81 -4.29
CA MET A 214 2.15 -2.50 -3.65
C MET A 214 1.77 -3.91 -3.20
N LEU A 215 0.58 -4.09 -2.60
CA LEU A 215 0.12 -5.43 -2.18
C LEU A 215 -0.04 -6.35 -3.39
N ALA A 216 -0.67 -5.85 -4.47
CA ALA A 216 -0.88 -6.64 -5.66
C ALA A 216 0.42 -7.07 -6.34
N THR A 217 1.36 -6.14 -6.49
CA THR A 217 2.64 -6.47 -7.15
C THR A 217 3.54 -7.32 -6.26
N ALA A 218 3.65 -7.04 -4.96
CA ALA A 218 4.46 -7.87 -4.08
C ALA A 218 3.87 -9.29 -3.93
N TRP A 219 2.53 -9.41 -3.87
CA TRP A 219 1.86 -10.70 -3.93
C TRP A 219 2.12 -11.43 -5.25
N TYR A 220 2.08 -10.74 -6.40
CA TYR A 220 2.40 -11.39 -7.67
C TYR A 220 3.83 -11.95 -7.70
N VAL A 221 4.79 -11.23 -7.12
CA VAL A 221 6.20 -11.67 -7.12
C VAL A 221 6.42 -12.87 -6.19
N PHE A 222 5.81 -12.86 -5.00
CA PHE A 222 6.12 -13.80 -3.92
C PHE A 222 4.95 -14.71 -3.52
N GLY A 223 3.82 -14.64 -4.22
CA GLY A 223 2.64 -15.44 -3.91
C GLY A 223 2.87 -16.92 -4.16
N VAL A 224 1.98 -17.75 -3.62
CA VAL A 224 2.07 -19.21 -3.75
C VAL A 224 2.08 -19.60 -5.23
N GLY A 225 3.07 -20.40 -5.63
CA GLY A 225 3.21 -20.86 -7.02
C GLY A 225 3.96 -19.91 -7.95
N ASN A 226 4.39 -18.74 -7.48
CA ASN A 226 5.18 -17.80 -8.27
C ASN A 226 6.67 -18.15 -8.30
N LYS A 227 7.37 -17.58 -9.29
CA LYS A 227 8.79 -17.84 -9.58
C LYS A 227 9.72 -16.70 -9.18
N TYR A 228 9.29 -15.82 -8.27
CA TYR A 228 10.05 -14.62 -7.89
C TYR A 228 10.24 -13.66 -9.08
N GLU A 229 9.26 -13.59 -9.98
CA GLU A 229 9.27 -12.77 -11.19
C GLU A 229 8.25 -11.63 -11.08
N TYR A 230 8.56 -10.48 -11.66
CA TYR A 230 7.61 -9.37 -11.76
C TYR A 230 6.53 -9.66 -12.81
N PRO A 231 5.36 -9.02 -12.69
CA PRO A 231 4.33 -9.10 -13.72
C PRO A 231 4.87 -8.70 -15.08
N ASN A 232 4.77 -9.62 -16.03
CA ASN A 232 5.21 -9.43 -17.42
C ASN A 232 4.07 -9.00 -18.34
N ASP A 233 2.81 -9.10 -17.90
CA ASP A 233 1.64 -8.65 -18.63
C ASP A 233 1.25 -7.21 -18.25
N ALA A 234 0.78 -6.44 -19.23
CA ALA A 234 0.32 -5.08 -19.00
C ALA A 234 -1.00 -5.01 -18.22
N VAL A 235 -1.78 -6.09 -18.22
CA VAL A 235 -3.11 -6.16 -17.61
C VAL A 235 -3.01 -6.04 -16.09
N HIS A 236 -2.02 -6.68 -15.45
CA HIS A 236 -1.73 -6.52 -14.04
C HIS A 236 -1.58 -5.04 -13.65
N TYR A 237 -0.77 -4.29 -14.39
CA TYR A 237 -0.55 -2.87 -14.12
C TYR A 237 -1.78 -2.02 -14.45
N PHE A 238 -2.55 -2.39 -15.47
CA PHE A 238 -3.81 -1.70 -15.77
C PHE A 238 -4.82 -1.85 -14.63
N VAL A 239 -5.02 -3.06 -14.12
CA VAL A 239 -5.96 -3.35 -13.03
C VAL A 239 -5.47 -2.79 -11.70
N TYR A 240 -4.26 -3.15 -11.26
CA TYR A 240 -3.81 -2.89 -9.89
C TYR A 240 -3.01 -1.59 -9.70
N TRP A 241 -2.55 -0.93 -10.76
CA TRP A 241 -1.88 0.37 -10.66
C TRP A 241 -2.73 1.49 -11.24
N PHE A 242 -3.11 1.37 -12.51
CA PHE A 242 -3.85 2.43 -13.19
C PHE A 242 -5.24 2.62 -12.57
N GLY A 243 -5.99 1.55 -12.30
CA GLY A 243 -7.29 1.61 -11.62
C GLY A 243 -7.24 2.35 -10.28
N PRO A 244 -6.48 1.85 -9.28
CA PRO A 244 -6.35 2.51 -7.97
C PRO A 244 -5.78 3.94 -8.03
N PHE A 245 -4.86 4.25 -8.95
CA PHE A 245 -4.35 5.62 -9.12
C PHE A 245 -5.41 6.56 -9.68
N LEU A 246 -6.15 6.12 -10.70
CA LEU A 246 -7.25 6.90 -11.28
C LEU A 246 -8.32 7.15 -10.22
N ALA A 247 -8.68 6.12 -9.45
CA ALA A 247 -9.60 6.21 -8.32
C ALA A 247 -9.09 7.21 -7.26
N GLY A 248 -7.82 7.14 -6.90
CA GLY A 248 -7.18 8.05 -5.93
C GLY A 248 -7.22 9.51 -6.35
N ILE A 249 -7.00 9.79 -7.63
CA ILE A 249 -7.07 11.14 -8.21
C ILE A 249 -8.52 11.64 -8.28
N LEU A 250 -9.45 10.80 -8.74
CA LEU A 250 -10.87 11.18 -8.82
C LEU A 250 -11.50 11.39 -7.45
N ALA A 251 -11.14 10.59 -6.45
CA ALA A 251 -11.53 10.82 -5.07
C ALA A 251 -11.00 12.19 -4.57
N ALA A 252 -9.75 12.51 -4.84
CA ALA A 252 -9.17 13.81 -4.49
C ALA A 252 -9.90 14.97 -5.17
N ILE A 253 -10.18 14.87 -6.47
CA ILE A 253 -10.95 15.89 -7.22
C ILE A 253 -12.33 16.10 -6.59
N THR A 254 -13.06 15.02 -6.36
CA THR A 254 -14.41 15.09 -5.80
C THR A 254 -14.40 15.65 -4.36
N TYR A 255 -13.38 15.32 -3.56
CA TYR A 255 -13.21 15.89 -2.23
C TYR A 255 -12.83 17.38 -2.26
N ILE A 256 -11.95 17.82 -3.17
CA ILE A 256 -11.60 19.25 -3.34
C ILE A 256 -12.86 20.05 -3.67
N ILE A 257 -13.67 19.57 -4.61
CA ILE A 257 -14.95 20.17 -4.98
C ILE A 257 -15.88 20.24 -3.76
N PHE A 258 -15.96 19.17 -2.97
CA PHE A 258 -16.78 19.11 -1.77
C PHE A 258 -16.32 20.07 -0.66
N ASP A 259 -15.04 20.01 -0.27
CA ASP A 259 -14.47 20.80 0.84
C ASP A 259 -14.38 22.30 0.52
N GLY A 260 -14.32 22.65 -0.77
CA GLY A 260 -14.13 24.03 -1.22
C GLY A 260 -12.67 24.50 -1.15
N SER A 261 -11.73 23.55 -1.08
CA SER A 261 -10.31 23.82 -1.34
C SER A 261 -10.13 24.14 -2.83
N ASP A 262 -9.09 24.91 -3.17
CA ASP A 262 -8.99 25.50 -4.51
C ASP A 262 -7.89 24.92 -5.39
N LYS A 263 -7.15 23.86 -4.98
CA LYS A 263 -6.03 23.34 -5.78
C LYS A 263 -5.87 21.82 -5.81
N LEU A 264 -5.96 21.24 -7.00
CA LEU A 264 -5.50 19.90 -7.35
C LEU A 264 -3.98 19.89 -7.57
N PHE A 265 -3.29 18.88 -7.04
CA PHE A 265 -1.82 18.76 -6.98
C PHE A 265 -1.14 19.99 -6.35
N GLY A 266 -1.87 20.76 -5.53
CA GLY A 266 -1.39 22.02 -4.95
C GLY A 266 -1.16 23.16 -5.96
N ILE A 267 -1.48 22.96 -7.25
CA ILE A 267 -1.15 23.91 -8.33
C ILE A 267 -2.40 24.26 -9.17
N ILE A 268 -3.19 23.26 -9.59
CA ILE A 268 -4.27 23.42 -10.56
C ILE A 268 -5.55 23.88 -9.85
N LYS A 269 -6.07 25.06 -10.20
CA LYS A 269 -7.36 25.52 -9.69
C LYS A 269 -8.52 24.81 -10.35
N LEU A 270 -9.43 24.26 -9.55
CA LEU A 270 -10.67 23.68 -10.07
C LEU A 270 -11.73 24.77 -10.30
N PRO A 271 -12.52 24.68 -11.38
CA PRO A 271 -13.49 25.72 -11.76
C PRO A 271 -14.76 25.73 -10.90
N ILE A 272 -14.98 24.71 -10.07
CA ILE A 272 -16.22 24.50 -9.31
C ILE A 272 -15.88 24.05 -7.89
N THR A 273 -16.55 24.65 -6.89
CA THR A 273 -16.50 24.27 -5.47
C THR A 273 -17.90 24.35 -4.87
N ILE A 274 -18.29 23.37 -4.05
CA ILE A 274 -19.63 23.27 -3.46
C ILE A 274 -19.72 24.02 -2.13
N ARG A 275 -18.76 23.82 -1.21
CA ARG A 275 -18.70 24.58 0.06
C ARG A 275 -18.05 25.95 -0.17
N SER A 276 -18.56 26.99 0.50
CA SER A 276 -17.84 28.26 0.58
C SER A 276 -16.55 28.06 1.37
N LYS A 277 -15.47 28.79 1.00
CA LYS A 277 -14.19 28.69 1.71
C LYS A 277 -14.42 28.86 3.22
N LYS A 278 -14.00 27.86 4.02
CA LYS A 278 -13.85 28.06 5.46
C LYS A 278 -12.92 29.25 5.65
N GLU A 279 -13.43 30.35 6.19
CA GLU A 279 -12.59 31.46 6.62
C GLU A 279 -11.58 30.90 7.62
N THR A 280 -10.31 30.80 7.21
CA THR A 280 -9.22 30.51 8.12
C THR A 280 -9.19 31.65 9.12
N LYS A 281 -9.77 31.46 10.31
CA LYS A 281 -9.58 32.40 11.43
C LYS A 281 -8.08 32.46 11.66
N ALA A 282 -7.47 33.56 11.23
CA ALA A 282 -6.10 33.88 11.57
C ALA A 282 -5.99 33.76 13.09
N LYS A 283 -5.11 32.87 13.56
CA LYS A 283 -4.68 32.89 14.96
C LYS A 283 -4.13 34.30 15.18
N LYS A 284 -4.87 35.12 15.92
CA LYS A 284 -4.30 36.31 16.56
C LYS A 284 -3.32 35.80 17.62
N ASP A 285 -2.16 36.46 17.65
CA ASP A 285 -0.98 36.18 18.44
C ASP A 285 -1.26 35.92 19.93
#